data_AF-A0A0D2DII0-F1
#
_entry.id   AF-A0A0D2DII0-F1
#
_cell.length_a   1.000
_cell.length_b   1.000
_cell.length_c   1.000
_cell.angle_alpha   90.00
_cell.angle_beta   90.00
_cell.angle_gamma   90.00
#
_symmetry.space_group_name_H-M   'P 1'
#
loop_
_entity.id
_entity.type
_entity.pdbx_description
1 polymer ?
#
loop_
_entity_poly.entity_id
_entity_poly.type
_entity_poly.pdbx_seq_one_letter_code
_entity_poly.pdbx_strand_id
1 'polypeptide(L)'
;MDPASMSRCVVRSAKKVPAVRYYSIVHDVPRGGPGLAQTSPPPPPQSRSVFDQAVNATGPRNNWTKEEISQIHQTPLMELAFAAGSVHRRFHKPSAVQLCTLMNIKTGGCTEDCSYCAQSSRYKTNLQATKLSTVDSVIEAAKIAKANGSNRFCMGAAWRDMRGRTRGMKNIVDMVKGVRSLGMEACVTLGMLDKQQAKELKEAGLTAYNHNIDTSREHYPNVITTRSYDERLQTLENVREAGIHVCSGGILGLGETPRTDHVGLIHTLATLPEHPESFPVNKLVPIKGTPMFGQDPVKLEDMVRCIATARLVMPKTIIRIAAGRVTMPESEQMLCFMAGANAIFTGEKMLTTECNGWDEDKEMFERWGLSPMQTEASKVVEEPKFEAQSFSHMRDEDKTSSQPQA
;
A
#
# COMPACT_ATOMS: atom_id res chain seq x y z
N MET A 1 46.54 67.34 3.93
CA MET A 1 47.46 66.73 4.90
C MET A 1 47.39 65.23 4.68
N ASP A 2 48.44 64.68 4.09
CA ASP A 2 48.74 63.24 4.13
C ASP A 2 49.09 62.88 5.59
N PRO A 3 48.86 61.64 6.07
CA PRO A 3 50.00 60.72 6.02
C PRO A 3 49.67 59.21 5.86
N ALA A 4 50.58 58.55 5.13
CA ALA A 4 51.28 57.28 5.46
C ALA A 4 50.43 56.02 5.74
N SER A 5 50.70 54.86 5.15
CA SER A 5 51.99 54.19 5.12
C SER A 5 51.89 52.92 4.25
N MET A 6 52.83 52.76 3.32
CA MET A 6 53.11 51.50 2.65
C MET A 6 53.86 50.54 3.58
N SER A 7 53.53 49.25 3.50
CA SER A 7 54.51 48.18 3.73
C SER A 7 54.12 46.92 2.96
N ARG A 8 54.89 46.63 1.91
CA ARG A 8 54.99 45.30 1.29
C ARG A 8 56.06 44.52 2.05
N CYS A 9 55.79 43.26 2.39
CA CYS A 9 56.86 42.27 2.58
C CYS A 9 56.36 40.83 2.37
N VAL A 10 56.87 40.23 1.29
CA VAL A 10 57.44 38.87 1.16
C VAL A 10 56.54 37.62 1.28
N VAL A 11 56.58 36.91 0.16
CA VAL A 11 56.25 35.50 -0.14
C VAL A 11 56.72 34.49 0.92
N ARG A 12 55.84 33.56 1.30
CA ARG A 12 56.23 32.16 1.55
C ARG A 12 55.19 31.19 0.98
N SER A 13 55.66 30.37 0.05
CA SER A 13 55.00 29.21 -0.54
C SER A 13 54.66 28.19 0.55
N ALA A 14 53.38 27.89 0.73
CA ALA A 14 52.93 26.71 1.46
C ALA A 14 52.90 25.52 0.48
N LYS A 15 53.75 24.54 0.74
CA LYS A 15 53.86 23.28 0.02
C LYS A 15 52.48 22.60 -0.07
N LYS A 16 52.02 22.30 -1.29
CA LYS A 16 50.94 21.32 -1.52
C LYS A 16 51.39 19.98 -0.98
N VAL A 17 50.73 19.49 0.08
CA VAL A 17 50.78 18.10 0.48
C VAL A 17 49.93 17.32 -0.53
N PRO A 18 50.45 16.33 -1.26
CA PRO A 18 49.59 15.47 -2.06
C PRO A 18 48.85 14.55 -1.10
N ALA A 19 47.52 14.67 -1.07
CA ALA A 19 46.66 13.67 -0.44
C ALA A 19 46.76 12.38 -1.27
N VAL A 20 47.63 11.47 -0.86
CA VAL A 20 47.68 10.11 -1.39
C VAL A 20 46.40 9.42 -0.96
N ARG A 21 45.47 9.25 -1.90
CA ARG A 21 44.33 8.34 -1.74
C ARG A 21 44.91 6.93 -1.68
N TYR A 22 44.81 6.28 -0.51
CA TYR A 22 45.03 4.85 -0.39
C TYR A 22 43.90 4.14 -1.13
N TYR A 23 44.16 3.77 -2.39
CA TYR A 23 43.37 2.75 -3.05
C TYR A 23 43.63 1.43 -2.32
N SER A 24 42.54 0.77 -1.92
CA SER A 24 42.53 -0.58 -1.36
C SER A 24 43.41 -1.50 -2.19
N ILE A 25 44.43 -2.08 -1.55
CA ILE A 25 45.28 -3.11 -2.15
C ILE A 25 44.50 -4.42 -2.01
N VAL A 26 43.97 -4.93 -3.11
CA VAL A 26 43.68 -6.35 -3.22
C VAL A 26 45.03 -7.05 -3.05
N HIS A 27 45.25 -7.68 -1.91
CA HIS A 27 46.42 -8.52 -1.73
C HIS A 27 46.23 -9.77 -2.58
N ASP A 28 46.96 -9.84 -3.71
CA ASP A 28 47.13 -11.09 -4.44
C ASP A 28 47.72 -12.14 -3.49
N VAL A 29 46.93 -13.16 -3.16
CA VAL A 29 47.37 -14.29 -2.34
C VAL A 29 48.31 -15.15 -3.20
N PRO A 30 49.55 -15.44 -2.77
CA PRO A 30 50.42 -16.36 -3.47
C PRO A 30 49.80 -17.76 -3.50
N ARG A 31 49.72 -18.38 -4.68
CA ARG A 31 49.37 -19.80 -4.83
C ARG A 31 50.48 -20.67 -4.23
N GLY A 32 50.36 -21.02 -2.97
CA GLY A 32 51.17 -22.05 -2.31
C GLY A 32 50.49 -23.42 -2.36
N GLY A 33 51.18 -24.38 -2.98
CA GLY A 33 51.20 -25.85 -2.81
C GLY A 33 49.97 -26.66 -2.32
N PRO A 34 49.80 -27.92 -2.79
CA PRO A 34 48.70 -28.79 -2.37
C PRO A 34 48.92 -29.31 -0.94
N GLY A 35 48.42 -28.56 0.04
CA GLY A 35 48.25 -29.04 1.41
C GLY A 35 46.97 -29.88 1.50
N LEU A 36 47.12 -31.12 1.96
CA LEU A 36 46.03 -32.06 2.22
C LEU A 36 44.96 -31.42 3.10
N ALA A 37 43.79 -31.12 2.51
CA ALA A 37 42.64 -30.64 3.26
C ALA A 37 42.05 -31.81 4.06
N GLN A 38 42.21 -31.75 5.38
CA GLN A 38 41.37 -32.52 6.29
C GLN A 38 39.93 -32.07 6.09
N THR A 39 39.11 -32.93 5.50
CA THR A 39 37.67 -32.71 5.38
C THR A 39 37.05 -32.94 6.75
N SER A 40 36.94 -31.88 7.54
CA SER A 40 36.02 -31.88 8.67
C SER A 40 34.62 -32.18 8.14
N PRO A 41 33.86 -33.10 8.77
CA PRO A 41 32.48 -33.34 8.36
C PRO A 41 31.69 -32.02 8.43
N PRO A 42 30.77 -31.78 7.48
CA PRO A 42 29.97 -30.57 7.48
C PRO A 42 29.26 -30.46 8.85
N PRO A 43 29.22 -29.26 9.45
CA PRO A 43 28.51 -29.09 10.70
C PRO A 43 27.06 -29.57 10.54
N PRO A 44 26.47 -30.17 11.58
CA PRO A 44 25.06 -30.57 11.54
C PRO A 44 24.21 -29.38 11.10
N PRO A 45 23.11 -29.59 10.34
CA PRO A 45 22.29 -28.49 9.85
C PRO A 45 21.84 -27.64 11.05
N GLN A 46 22.43 -26.45 11.17
CA GLN A 46 22.01 -25.48 12.17
C GLN A 46 20.53 -25.24 11.94
N SER A 47 19.72 -25.27 13.00
CA SER A 47 18.30 -24.92 12.89
C SER A 47 18.25 -23.53 12.27
N ARG A 48 17.81 -23.44 11.01
CA ARG A 48 17.76 -22.19 10.26
C ARG A 48 17.00 -21.16 11.09
N SER A 49 17.52 -19.94 11.18
CA SER A 49 16.82 -18.89 11.93
C SER A 49 15.41 -18.70 11.38
N VAL A 50 14.48 -18.21 12.20
CA VAL A 50 13.11 -17.91 11.75
C VAL A 50 13.12 -16.99 10.53
N PHE A 51 14.07 -16.04 10.51
CA PHE A 51 14.32 -15.17 9.37
C PHE A 51 14.71 -15.97 8.13
N ASP A 52 15.71 -16.85 8.20
CA ASP A 52 16.13 -17.69 7.08
C ASP A 52 14.99 -18.58 6.57
N GLN A 53 14.15 -19.10 7.46
CA GLN A 53 12.97 -19.88 7.09
C GLN A 53 11.98 -19.02 6.30
N ALA A 54 11.73 -17.79 6.72
CA ALA A 54 10.86 -16.85 6.02
C ALA A 54 11.42 -16.46 4.64
N VAL A 55 12.72 -16.16 4.55
CA VAL A 55 13.40 -15.83 3.28
C VAL A 55 13.35 -16.99 2.29
N ASN A 56 13.44 -18.23 2.79
CA ASN A 56 13.44 -19.45 1.97
C ASN A 56 12.06 -20.09 1.83
N ALA A 57 10.98 -19.40 2.22
CA ALA A 57 9.63 -19.93 2.11
C ALA A 57 9.27 -20.26 0.64
N THR A 58 8.70 -21.45 0.43
CA THR A 58 8.16 -21.90 -0.86
C THR A 58 6.63 -21.78 -0.92
N GLY A 59 5.97 -21.50 0.21
CA GLY A 59 4.54 -21.30 0.33
C GLY A 59 4.16 -20.54 1.60
N PRO A 60 2.90 -20.08 1.72
CA PRO A 60 2.39 -19.47 2.94
C PRO A 60 2.23 -20.51 4.07
N ARG A 61 2.31 -20.03 5.31
CA ARG A 61 1.94 -20.78 6.53
C ARG A 61 1.20 -19.82 7.47
N ASN A 62 0.29 -20.36 8.29
CA ASN A 62 -0.56 -19.53 9.16
C ASN A 62 -0.31 -19.78 10.67
N ASN A 63 0.72 -20.55 11.01
CA ASN A 63 1.07 -20.91 12.39
C ASN A 63 2.21 -20.04 12.96
N TRP A 64 2.29 -18.78 12.52
CA TRP A 64 3.28 -17.83 13.03
C TRP A 64 3.06 -17.55 14.51
N THR A 65 4.13 -17.49 15.30
CA THR A 65 4.05 -16.92 16.65
C THR A 65 4.37 -15.41 16.63
N LYS A 66 3.93 -14.68 17.65
CA LYS A 66 4.29 -13.26 17.81
C LYS A 66 5.81 -13.09 17.93
N GLU A 67 6.48 -14.02 18.60
CA GLU A 67 7.93 -14.01 18.80
C GLU A 67 8.67 -14.21 17.49
N GLU A 68 8.21 -15.13 16.63
CA GLU A 68 8.77 -15.36 15.31
C GLU A 68 8.68 -14.10 14.43
N ILE A 69 7.50 -13.48 14.37
CA ILE A 69 7.30 -12.24 13.60
C ILE A 69 8.11 -11.11 14.21
N SER A 70 8.22 -11.04 15.54
CA SER A 70 9.04 -10.04 16.23
C SER A 70 10.53 -10.18 15.89
N GLN A 71 11.05 -11.42 15.79
CA GLN A 71 12.43 -11.66 15.36
C GLN A 71 12.68 -11.15 13.93
N ILE A 72 11.77 -11.46 12.99
CA ILE A 72 11.85 -10.96 11.61
C ILE A 72 11.75 -9.42 11.58
N HIS A 73 10.77 -8.87 12.29
CA HIS A 73 10.50 -7.44 12.32
C HIS A 73 11.69 -6.65 12.86
N GLN A 74 12.49 -7.23 13.76
CA GLN A 74 13.63 -6.58 14.37
C GLN A 74 14.96 -6.77 13.62
N THR A 75 14.98 -7.54 12.52
CA THR A 75 16.13 -7.62 11.61
C THR A 75 16.58 -6.22 11.16
N PRO A 76 17.90 -5.96 10.99
CA PRO A 76 18.40 -4.71 10.44
C PRO A 76 17.65 -4.31 9.17
N LEU A 77 17.22 -3.04 9.07
CA LEU A 77 16.21 -2.62 8.09
C LEU A 77 16.59 -2.95 6.65
N MET A 78 17.85 -2.73 6.28
CA MET A 78 18.33 -2.97 4.92
C MET A 78 18.35 -4.47 4.58
N GLU A 79 18.73 -5.32 5.52
CA GLU A 79 18.70 -6.78 5.36
C GLU A 79 17.26 -7.27 5.26
N LEU A 80 16.37 -6.77 6.12
CA LEU A 80 14.94 -7.05 6.09
C LEU A 80 14.31 -6.68 4.74
N ALA A 81 14.56 -5.46 4.26
CA ALA A 81 14.02 -4.97 2.99
C ALA A 81 14.55 -5.77 1.79
N PHE A 82 15.85 -6.09 1.76
CA PHE A 82 16.45 -6.91 0.71
C PHE A 82 15.86 -8.32 0.66
N ALA A 83 15.71 -8.97 1.82
CA ALA A 83 15.09 -10.28 1.94
C ALA A 83 13.63 -10.26 1.48
N ALA A 84 12.86 -9.26 1.91
CA ALA A 84 11.48 -9.09 1.50
C ALA A 84 11.34 -8.87 -0.01
N GLY A 85 12.21 -8.06 -0.62
CA GLY A 85 12.27 -7.90 -2.07
C GLY A 85 12.60 -9.21 -2.81
N SER A 86 13.48 -10.04 -2.24
CA SER A 86 13.80 -11.37 -2.78
C SER A 86 12.60 -12.32 -2.73
N VAL A 87 11.86 -12.33 -1.62
CA VAL A 87 10.61 -13.10 -1.49
C VAL A 87 9.55 -12.56 -2.43
N HIS A 88 9.40 -11.24 -2.54
CA HIS A 88 8.45 -10.61 -3.47
C HIS A 88 8.66 -11.13 -4.91
N ARG A 89 9.91 -11.18 -5.38
CA ARG A 89 10.26 -11.69 -6.72
C ARG A 89 9.96 -13.17 -6.94
N ARG A 90 9.90 -13.96 -5.88
CA ARG A 90 9.56 -15.39 -5.95
C ARG A 90 8.05 -15.61 -6.07
N PHE A 91 7.24 -14.77 -5.44
CA PHE A 91 5.79 -14.96 -5.35
C PHE A 91 4.97 -14.04 -6.26
N HIS A 92 5.56 -12.96 -6.76
CA HIS A 92 4.89 -11.95 -7.58
C HIS A 92 5.75 -11.53 -8.78
N LYS A 93 5.09 -11.05 -9.83
CA LYS A 93 5.77 -10.35 -10.93
C LYS A 93 6.27 -8.99 -10.39
N PRO A 94 7.60 -8.73 -10.33
CA PRO A 94 8.14 -7.58 -9.59
C PRO A 94 7.77 -6.22 -10.18
N SER A 95 7.58 -6.17 -11.50
CA SER A 95 7.19 -4.95 -12.20
C SER A 95 5.68 -4.71 -12.21
N ALA A 96 4.87 -5.63 -11.67
CA ALA A 96 3.41 -5.55 -11.73
C ALA A 96 2.85 -4.95 -10.43
N VAL A 97 2.21 -3.80 -10.54
CA VAL A 97 1.58 -3.09 -9.42
C VAL A 97 0.07 -3.02 -9.64
N GLN A 98 -0.71 -3.46 -8.66
CA GLN A 98 -2.17 -3.38 -8.74
C GLN A 98 -2.64 -1.93 -8.55
N LEU A 99 -3.39 -1.43 -9.52
CA LEU A 99 -4.00 -0.10 -9.47
C LEU A 99 -5.45 -0.20 -9.02
N CYS A 100 -5.78 0.52 -7.94
CA CYS A 100 -7.12 0.62 -7.41
C CYS A 100 -7.60 2.07 -7.42
N THR A 101 -8.82 2.34 -7.86
CA THR A 101 -9.45 3.65 -7.64
C THR A 101 -10.55 3.51 -6.60
N LEU A 102 -10.70 4.49 -5.72
CA LEU A 102 -11.65 4.48 -4.61
C LEU A 102 -12.61 5.65 -4.73
N MET A 103 -13.90 5.38 -4.63
CA MET A 103 -14.94 6.40 -4.53
C MET A 103 -15.59 6.37 -3.15
N ASN A 104 -15.71 7.54 -2.52
CA ASN A 104 -16.53 7.70 -1.32
C ASN A 104 -18.00 7.81 -1.74
N ILE A 105 -18.69 6.68 -1.77
CA ILE A 105 -20.08 6.62 -2.23
C ILE A 105 -21.07 7.18 -1.21
N LYS A 106 -20.69 7.29 0.07
CA LYS A 106 -21.46 7.97 1.12
C LYS A 106 -20.52 8.59 2.14
N THR A 107 -20.50 9.92 2.22
CA THR A 107 -19.56 10.68 3.05
C THR A 107 -20.16 11.12 4.39
N GLY A 108 -19.36 11.09 5.44
CA GLY A 108 -19.67 11.71 6.75
C GLY A 108 -20.81 11.04 7.52
N GLY A 109 -21.17 11.58 8.68
CA GLY A 109 -22.28 11.06 9.51
C GLY A 109 -22.09 9.61 9.98
N CYS A 110 -20.85 9.17 10.18
CA CYS A 110 -20.55 7.86 10.74
C CYS A 110 -20.63 7.91 12.27
N THR A 111 -21.33 6.95 12.89
CA THR A 111 -21.55 6.90 14.35
C THR A 111 -20.32 6.46 15.14
N GLU A 112 -19.34 5.86 14.45
CA GLU A 112 -18.10 5.35 15.02
C GLU A 112 -17.20 6.48 15.51
N ASP A 113 -16.32 6.18 16.47
CA ASP A 113 -15.44 7.13 17.14
C ASP A 113 -13.96 6.93 16.81
N CYS A 114 -13.64 6.46 15.59
CA CYS A 114 -12.24 6.24 15.22
C CYS A 114 -11.48 7.55 15.29
N SER A 115 -10.50 7.65 16.21
CA SER A 115 -9.79 8.89 16.55
C SER A 115 -9.02 9.55 15.40
N TYR A 116 -8.80 8.82 14.31
CA TYR A 116 -8.15 9.29 13.08
C TYR A 116 -9.12 9.71 11.97
N CYS A 117 -10.41 9.37 12.08
CA CYS A 117 -11.32 9.41 10.93
C CYS A 117 -12.10 10.72 10.84
N ALA A 118 -11.93 11.44 9.73
CA ALA A 118 -12.65 12.68 9.47
C ALA A 118 -14.15 12.52 9.25
N GLN A 119 -14.62 11.29 9.01
CA GLN A 119 -16.04 11.00 8.74
C GLN A 119 -16.85 10.71 10.00
N SER A 120 -16.19 10.60 11.17
CA SER A 120 -16.86 10.39 12.45
C SER A 120 -17.70 11.62 12.81
N SER A 121 -18.95 11.40 13.18
CA SER A 121 -19.82 12.45 13.70
C SER A 121 -19.45 12.90 15.12
N ARG A 122 -18.45 12.27 15.75
CA ARG A 122 -17.94 12.65 17.08
C ARG A 122 -17.01 13.86 17.02
N TYR A 123 -16.48 14.20 15.84
CA TYR A 123 -15.42 15.18 15.66
C TYR A 123 -15.83 16.30 14.70
N LYS A 124 -15.24 17.49 14.89
CA LYS A 124 -15.52 18.68 14.07
C LYS A 124 -14.44 18.85 12.99
N THR A 125 -14.59 18.13 11.89
CA THR A 125 -13.61 18.11 10.78
C THR A 125 -14.00 18.97 9.58
N ASN A 126 -15.08 19.74 9.69
CA ASN A 126 -15.70 20.52 8.60
C ASN A 126 -16.10 19.70 7.36
N LEU A 127 -16.14 18.37 7.47
CA LEU A 127 -16.57 17.49 6.41
C LEU A 127 -18.11 17.56 6.25
N GLN A 128 -18.57 17.85 5.04
CA GLN A 128 -20.00 17.84 4.72
C GLN A 128 -20.48 16.42 4.44
N ALA A 129 -21.53 16.00 5.15
CA ALA A 129 -22.15 14.70 4.93
C ALA A 129 -22.93 14.68 3.62
N THR A 130 -22.81 13.59 2.87
CA THR A 130 -23.53 13.39 1.61
C THR A 130 -24.46 12.18 1.71
N LYS A 131 -25.50 12.18 0.87
CA LYS A 131 -26.32 10.99 0.66
C LYS A 131 -25.50 9.94 -0.11
N LEU A 132 -25.99 8.70 -0.07
CA LEU A 132 -25.46 7.63 -0.93
C LEU A 132 -25.54 8.06 -2.40
N SER A 133 -24.45 7.88 -3.12
CA SER A 133 -24.32 8.16 -4.55
C SER A 133 -25.30 7.31 -5.37
N THR A 134 -25.69 7.80 -6.54
CA THR A 134 -26.52 7.02 -7.46
C THR A 134 -25.69 5.91 -8.12
N VAL A 135 -26.35 4.84 -8.56
CA VAL A 135 -25.70 3.74 -9.29
C VAL A 135 -24.99 4.28 -10.54
N ASP A 136 -25.65 5.14 -11.31
CA ASP A 136 -25.09 5.73 -12.54
C ASP A 136 -23.83 6.54 -12.26
N SER A 137 -23.82 7.35 -11.19
CA SER A 137 -22.63 8.14 -10.82
C SER A 137 -21.44 7.24 -10.45
N VAL A 138 -21.70 6.11 -9.80
CA VAL A 138 -20.65 5.14 -9.44
C VAL A 138 -20.12 4.43 -10.68
N ILE A 139 -21.00 4.02 -11.61
CA ILE A 139 -20.61 3.38 -12.86
C ILE A 139 -19.79 4.34 -13.72
N GLU A 140 -20.16 5.61 -13.77
CA GLU A 140 -19.41 6.61 -14.55
C GLU A 140 -18.00 6.84 -13.98
N ALA A 141 -17.88 6.97 -12.66
CA ALA A 141 -16.58 7.04 -12.00
C ALA A 141 -15.74 5.77 -12.24
N ALA A 142 -16.37 4.59 -12.27
CA ALA A 142 -15.70 3.33 -12.57
C ALA A 142 -15.20 3.26 -14.02
N LYS A 143 -15.95 3.78 -15.00
CA LYS A 143 -15.48 3.89 -16.40
C LYS A 143 -14.25 4.79 -16.51
N ILE A 144 -14.26 5.95 -15.85
CA ILE A 144 -13.11 6.87 -15.82
C ILE A 144 -11.89 6.18 -15.20
N ALA A 145 -12.08 5.48 -14.08
CA ALA A 145 -11.01 4.71 -13.45
C ALA A 145 -10.46 3.61 -14.38
N LYS A 146 -11.33 2.87 -15.05
CA LYS A 146 -10.93 1.83 -16.03
C LYS A 146 -10.13 2.43 -17.17
N ALA A 147 -10.60 3.54 -17.74
CA ALA A 147 -9.92 4.22 -18.85
C ALA A 147 -8.51 4.71 -18.45
N ASN A 148 -8.29 4.96 -17.16
CA ASN A 148 -6.99 5.32 -16.60
C ASN A 148 -6.17 4.12 -16.08
N GLY A 149 -6.57 2.89 -16.39
CA GLY A 149 -5.78 1.68 -16.12
C GLY A 149 -6.04 1.03 -14.76
N SER A 150 -7.02 1.50 -13.97
CA SER A 150 -7.36 0.84 -12.71
C SER A 150 -7.95 -0.55 -12.93
N ASN A 151 -7.46 -1.54 -12.19
CA ASN A 151 -7.94 -2.92 -12.25
C ASN A 151 -9.15 -3.15 -11.35
N ARG A 152 -9.17 -2.45 -10.20
CA ARG A 152 -10.18 -2.61 -9.14
C ARG A 152 -10.80 -1.27 -8.81
N PHE A 153 -12.13 -1.24 -8.77
CA PHE A 153 -12.90 -0.10 -8.30
C PHE A 153 -13.44 -0.38 -6.91
N CYS A 154 -13.06 0.47 -5.95
CA CYS A 154 -13.41 0.36 -4.54
C CYS A 154 -14.49 1.41 -4.21
N MET A 155 -15.51 1.01 -3.45
CA MET A 155 -16.61 1.88 -3.03
C MET A 155 -16.68 1.91 -1.50
N GLY A 156 -16.44 3.08 -0.90
CA GLY A 156 -16.47 3.25 0.55
C GLY A 156 -17.70 4.00 1.03
N ALA A 157 -18.32 3.51 2.10
CA ALA A 157 -19.45 4.17 2.75
C ALA A 157 -19.15 4.44 4.23
N ALA A 158 -19.44 5.66 4.69
CA ALA A 158 -19.31 6.07 6.08
C ALA A 158 -20.43 5.49 6.97
N TRP A 159 -20.46 4.18 7.12
CA TRP A 159 -21.40 3.45 7.97
C TRP A 159 -20.64 2.58 8.98
N ARG A 160 -21.25 2.40 10.16
CA ARG A 160 -20.83 1.39 11.13
C ARG A 160 -21.03 -0.02 10.56
N ASP A 161 -22.24 -0.28 10.08
CA ASP A 161 -22.70 -1.56 9.59
C ASP A 161 -23.86 -1.38 8.59
N MET A 162 -24.25 -2.49 7.99
CA MET A 162 -25.36 -2.58 7.03
C MET A 162 -26.70 -2.97 7.66
N ARG A 163 -26.81 -3.05 9.00
CA ARG A 163 -28.05 -3.48 9.67
C ARG A 163 -29.16 -2.45 9.44
N GLY A 164 -30.33 -2.94 9.06
CA GLY A 164 -31.49 -2.10 8.71
C GLY A 164 -31.33 -1.29 7.42
N ARG A 165 -30.29 -1.55 6.61
CA ARG A 165 -30.01 -0.79 5.36
C ARG A 165 -30.47 -1.51 4.09
N THR A 166 -31.66 -2.09 4.08
CA THR A 166 -32.15 -2.89 2.93
C THR A 166 -32.11 -2.15 1.60
N ARG A 167 -32.57 -0.89 1.55
CA ARG A 167 -32.49 -0.06 0.34
C ARG A 167 -31.04 0.29 -0.04
N GLY A 168 -30.20 0.52 0.95
CA GLY A 168 -28.76 0.74 0.74
C GLY A 168 -28.11 -0.48 0.14
N MET A 169 -28.37 -1.67 0.68
CA MET A 169 -27.84 -2.94 0.17
C MET A 169 -28.22 -3.18 -1.28
N LYS A 170 -29.50 -2.99 -1.64
CA LYS A 170 -29.95 -3.11 -3.03
C LYS A 170 -29.15 -2.20 -3.97
N ASN A 171 -28.97 -0.93 -3.60
CA ASN A 171 -28.17 0.00 -4.39
C ASN A 171 -26.70 -0.44 -4.51
N ILE A 172 -26.09 -0.95 -3.42
CA ILE A 172 -24.72 -1.48 -3.46
C ILE A 172 -24.63 -2.68 -4.39
N VAL A 173 -25.59 -3.61 -4.34
CA VAL A 173 -25.64 -4.78 -5.23
C VAL A 173 -25.68 -4.34 -6.70
N ASP A 174 -26.51 -3.33 -7.02
CA ASP A 174 -26.59 -2.79 -8.38
C ASP A 174 -25.28 -2.09 -8.80
N MET A 175 -24.62 -1.37 -7.89
CA MET A 175 -23.28 -0.79 -8.12
C MET A 175 -22.23 -1.88 -8.39
N VAL A 176 -22.20 -2.94 -7.58
CA VAL A 176 -21.26 -4.05 -7.75
C VAL A 176 -21.46 -4.72 -9.11
N LYS A 177 -22.69 -5.03 -9.48
CA LYS A 177 -23.01 -5.59 -10.81
C LYS A 177 -22.57 -4.66 -11.94
N GLY A 178 -22.81 -3.36 -11.81
CA GLY A 178 -22.38 -2.34 -12.77
C GLY A 178 -20.86 -2.25 -12.92
N VAL A 179 -20.10 -2.28 -11.83
CA VAL A 179 -18.63 -2.30 -11.89
C VAL A 179 -18.12 -3.60 -12.52
N ARG A 180 -18.72 -4.74 -12.17
CA ARG A 180 -18.34 -6.05 -12.72
C ARG A 180 -18.62 -6.17 -14.21
N SER A 181 -19.71 -5.58 -14.72
CA SER A 181 -20.01 -5.58 -16.16
C SER A 181 -19.00 -4.77 -16.99
N LEU A 182 -18.25 -3.87 -16.36
CA LEU A 182 -17.12 -3.18 -16.99
C LEU A 182 -15.86 -4.05 -17.07
N GLY A 183 -15.86 -5.29 -16.58
CA GLY A 183 -14.66 -6.15 -16.54
C GLY A 183 -13.64 -5.70 -15.47
N MET A 184 -14.08 -4.94 -14.46
CA MET A 184 -13.23 -4.54 -13.34
C MET A 184 -13.47 -5.42 -12.12
N GLU A 185 -12.49 -5.55 -11.25
CA GLU A 185 -12.73 -6.04 -9.89
C GLU A 185 -13.59 -5.04 -9.10
N ALA A 186 -14.54 -5.55 -8.32
CA ALA A 186 -15.43 -4.73 -7.50
C ALA A 186 -15.11 -4.93 -6.02
N CYS A 187 -14.84 -3.84 -5.32
CA CYS A 187 -14.51 -3.86 -3.90
C CYS A 187 -15.40 -2.87 -3.13
N VAL A 188 -15.81 -3.23 -1.91
CA VAL A 188 -16.57 -2.31 -1.04
C VAL A 188 -15.98 -2.27 0.37
N THR A 189 -16.22 -1.18 1.08
CA THR A 189 -16.05 -1.07 2.53
C THR A 189 -17.26 -0.38 3.13
N LEU A 190 -18.11 -1.17 3.80
CA LEU A 190 -19.45 -0.76 4.27
C LEU A 190 -19.60 -0.93 5.79
N GLY A 191 -18.48 -1.10 6.50
CA GLY A 191 -18.48 -1.43 7.93
C GLY A 191 -18.61 -2.93 8.18
N MET A 192 -19.27 -3.30 9.28
CA MET A 192 -19.52 -4.69 9.67
C MET A 192 -20.67 -5.30 8.87
N LEU A 193 -20.51 -6.58 8.48
CA LEU A 193 -21.49 -7.36 7.74
C LEU A 193 -21.86 -8.64 8.47
N ASP A 194 -23.11 -9.06 8.31
CA ASP A 194 -23.52 -10.43 8.62
C ASP A 194 -23.30 -11.40 7.44
N LYS A 195 -23.50 -12.70 7.70
CA LYS A 195 -23.31 -13.77 6.72
C LYS A 195 -24.23 -13.64 5.50
N GLN A 196 -25.47 -13.17 5.68
CA GLN A 196 -26.43 -13.07 4.58
C GLN A 196 -26.05 -11.92 3.64
N GLN A 197 -25.66 -10.78 4.21
CA GLN A 197 -25.17 -9.62 3.47
C GLN A 197 -23.90 -9.95 2.68
N ALA A 198 -22.98 -10.72 3.27
CA ALA A 198 -21.77 -11.16 2.57
C ALA A 198 -22.11 -12.07 1.37
N LYS A 199 -23.07 -13.01 1.53
CA LYS A 199 -23.54 -13.86 0.42
C LYS A 199 -24.20 -13.04 -0.70
N GLU A 200 -25.07 -12.10 -0.35
CA GLU A 200 -25.74 -11.23 -1.33
C GLU A 200 -24.72 -10.43 -2.16
N LEU A 201 -23.67 -9.90 -1.52
CA LEU A 201 -22.58 -9.22 -2.20
C LEU A 201 -21.76 -10.17 -3.09
N LYS A 202 -21.50 -11.41 -2.63
CA LYS A 202 -20.81 -12.42 -3.44
C LYS A 202 -21.60 -12.74 -4.70
N GLU A 203 -22.91 -12.98 -4.57
CA GLU A 203 -23.82 -13.27 -5.67
C GLU A 203 -23.90 -12.11 -6.68
N ALA A 204 -23.80 -10.86 -6.19
CA ALA A 204 -23.69 -9.69 -7.05
C ALA A 204 -22.37 -9.62 -7.85
N GLY A 205 -21.37 -10.42 -7.47
CA GLY A 205 -20.06 -10.48 -8.11
C GLY A 205 -18.97 -9.71 -7.37
N LEU A 206 -19.16 -9.34 -6.10
CA LEU A 206 -18.13 -8.65 -5.32
C LEU A 206 -16.86 -9.50 -5.24
N THR A 207 -15.71 -8.91 -5.61
CA THR A 207 -14.43 -9.63 -5.61
C THR A 207 -13.70 -9.49 -4.29
N ALA A 208 -13.72 -8.29 -3.68
CA ALA A 208 -13.05 -8.04 -2.41
C ALA A 208 -13.89 -7.21 -1.44
N TYR A 209 -13.70 -7.43 -0.14
CA TYR A 209 -14.29 -6.62 0.92
C TYR A 209 -13.19 -6.05 1.80
N ASN A 210 -13.15 -4.71 1.93
CA ASN A 210 -12.18 -4.06 2.81
C ASN A 210 -12.72 -3.91 4.24
N HIS A 211 -11.96 -4.43 5.20
CA HIS A 211 -12.30 -4.36 6.62
C HIS A 211 -11.03 -4.45 7.49
N ASN A 212 -10.35 -3.32 7.65
CA ASN A 212 -9.10 -3.24 8.41
C ASN A 212 -9.27 -3.63 9.89
N ILE A 213 -8.19 -4.09 10.51
CA ILE A 213 -8.12 -4.24 11.98
C ILE A 213 -7.36 -3.08 12.64
N ASP A 214 -6.89 -2.13 11.82
CA ASP A 214 -6.35 -0.81 12.16
C ASP A 214 -4.99 -0.84 12.90
N THR A 215 -4.86 -1.60 13.99
CA THR A 215 -3.64 -1.75 14.78
C THR A 215 -3.62 -3.11 15.51
N SER A 216 -2.76 -3.28 16.52
CA SER A 216 -2.76 -4.46 17.39
C SER A 216 -4.04 -4.55 18.21
N ARG A 217 -4.35 -5.75 18.72
CA ARG A 217 -5.51 -5.95 19.61
C ARG A 217 -5.38 -5.14 20.89
N GLU A 218 -4.15 -5.03 21.39
CA GLU A 218 -3.82 -4.39 22.66
C GLU A 218 -3.93 -2.87 22.58
N HIS A 219 -3.59 -2.25 21.44
CA HIS A 219 -3.68 -0.80 21.25
C HIS A 219 -5.03 -0.33 20.70
N TYR A 220 -5.82 -1.23 20.10
CA TYR A 220 -7.10 -0.88 19.46
C TYR A 220 -8.06 -0.04 20.35
N PRO A 221 -8.25 -0.34 21.65
CA PRO A 221 -9.13 0.45 22.54
C PRO A 221 -8.70 1.91 22.74
N ASN A 222 -7.42 2.24 22.48
CA ASN A 222 -6.92 3.62 22.55
C ASN A 222 -7.34 4.47 21.34
N VAL A 223 -7.79 3.81 20.26
CA VAL A 223 -8.08 4.43 18.97
C VAL A 223 -9.58 4.42 18.66
N ILE A 224 -10.25 3.31 18.97
CA ILE A 224 -11.66 3.06 18.64
C ILE A 224 -12.32 2.36 19.84
N THR A 225 -13.44 2.90 20.34
CA THR A 225 -14.17 2.30 21.48
C THR A 225 -15.59 1.86 21.12
N THR A 226 -16.16 2.40 20.04
CA THR A 226 -17.53 2.09 19.60
C THR A 226 -17.71 0.67 19.05
N ARG A 227 -16.62 -0.06 18.77
CA ARG A 227 -16.62 -1.46 18.32
C ARG A 227 -15.44 -2.20 18.93
N SER A 228 -15.61 -3.49 19.15
CA SER A 228 -14.56 -4.39 19.59
C SER A 228 -13.68 -4.86 18.43
N TYR A 229 -12.48 -5.35 18.77
CA TYR A 229 -11.58 -5.99 17.81
C TYR A 229 -12.19 -7.28 17.23
N ASP A 230 -12.91 -8.05 18.07
CA ASP A 230 -13.52 -9.32 17.66
C ASP A 230 -14.70 -9.15 16.71
N GLU A 231 -15.48 -8.07 16.82
CA GLU A 231 -16.49 -7.72 15.80
C GLU A 231 -15.86 -7.56 14.41
N ARG A 232 -14.63 -7.05 14.34
CA ARG A 232 -13.91 -6.92 13.07
C ARG A 232 -13.48 -8.28 12.54
N LEU A 233 -12.92 -9.13 13.38
CA LEU A 233 -12.53 -10.49 13.01
C LEU A 233 -13.73 -11.34 12.56
N GLN A 234 -14.87 -11.20 13.24
CA GLN A 234 -16.11 -11.87 12.84
C GLN A 234 -16.58 -11.43 11.45
N THR A 235 -16.43 -10.14 11.12
CA THR A 235 -16.72 -9.65 9.76
C THR A 235 -15.77 -10.26 8.73
N LEU A 236 -14.47 -10.39 9.05
CA LEU A 236 -13.50 -11.06 8.16
C LEU A 236 -13.86 -12.53 7.92
N GLU A 237 -14.32 -13.21 8.96
CA GLU A 237 -14.81 -14.58 8.84
C GLU A 237 -16.04 -14.67 7.93
N ASN A 238 -17.04 -13.81 8.12
CA ASN A 238 -18.25 -13.79 7.27
C ASN A 238 -17.92 -13.55 5.80
N VAL A 239 -16.99 -12.62 5.52
CA VAL A 239 -16.50 -12.31 4.16
C VAL A 239 -15.81 -13.54 3.55
N ARG A 240 -14.93 -14.20 4.32
CA ARG A 240 -14.20 -15.39 3.87
C ARG A 240 -15.13 -16.57 3.60
N GLU A 241 -16.07 -16.86 4.51
CA GLU A 241 -17.06 -17.92 4.34
C GLU A 241 -17.95 -17.70 3.11
N ALA A 242 -18.23 -16.44 2.77
CA ALA A 242 -18.95 -16.10 1.53
C ALA A 242 -18.08 -16.25 0.26
N GLY A 243 -16.79 -16.58 0.38
CA GLY A 243 -15.87 -16.71 -0.74
C GLY A 243 -15.49 -15.37 -1.38
N ILE A 244 -15.54 -14.27 -0.62
CA ILE A 244 -15.06 -12.95 -1.05
C ILE A 244 -13.63 -12.76 -0.56
N HIS A 245 -12.76 -12.15 -1.38
CA HIS A 245 -11.39 -11.88 -0.95
C HIS A 245 -11.36 -10.85 0.19
N VAL A 246 -10.62 -11.17 1.24
CA VAL A 246 -10.42 -10.27 2.37
C VAL A 246 -9.33 -9.25 2.03
N CYS A 247 -9.67 -7.96 2.14
CA CYS A 247 -8.71 -6.86 2.14
C CYS A 247 -8.65 -6.26 3.56
N SER A 248 -7.62 -6.60 4.33
CA SER A 248 -7.50 -6.16 5.72
C SER A 248 -6.06 -5.79 6.05
N GLY A 249 -5.88 -4.65 6.71
CA GLY A 249 -4.59 -4.15 7.13
C GLY A 249 -4.74 -3.13 8.26
N GLY A 250 -3.84 -2.15 8.31
CA GLY A 250 -3.76 -1.21 9.42
C GLY A 250 -3.33 0.20 9.03
N ILE A 251 -3.25 1.07 10.04
CA ILE A 251 -2.77 2.45 9.95
C ILE A 251 -1.59 2.58 10.90
N LEU A 252 -0.45 3.04 10.37
CA LEU A 252 0.71 3.35 11.18
C LEU A 252 0.64 4.79 11.68
N GLY A 253 1.08 5.05 12.91
CA GLY A 253 1.14 6.38 13.51
C GLY A 253 -0.07 6.78 14.37
N LEU A 254 -0.90 5.83 14.79
CA LEU A 254 -2.01 5.99 15.73
C LEU A 254 -1.56 6.14 17.21
N GLY A 255 -0.30 6.51 17.44
CA GLY A 255 0.32 6.50 18.78
C GLY A 255 0.67 5.09 19.28
N GLU A 256 0.60 4.07 18.41
CA GLU A 256 1.05 2.72 18.72
C GLU A 256 2.59 2.63 18.77
N THR A 257 3.11 1.58 19.39
CA THR A 257 4.54 1.28 19.43
C THR A 257 4.91 0.34 18.28
N PRO A 258 5.71 0.77 17.27
CA PRO A 258 5.98 -0.05 16.08
C PRO A 258 6.51 -1.46 16.39
N ARG A 259 7.44 -1.58 17.35
CA ARG A 259 8.07 -2.87 17.70
C ARG A 259 7.10 -3.92 18.24
N THR A 260 5.98 -3.51 18.83
CA THR A 260 5.00 -4.42 19.43
C THR A 260 3.71 -4.45 18.63
N ASP A 261 3.20 -3.29 18.24
CA ASP A 261 1.87 -3.18 17.68
C ASP A 261 1.81 -3.51 16.18
N HIS A 262 2.87 -3.20 15.42
CA HIS A 262 2.95 -3.63 14.02
C HIS A 262 3.12 -5.15 13.93
N VAL A 263 3.89 -5.73 14.85
CA VAL A 263 4.00 -7.19 15.02
C VAL A 263 2.64 -7.79 15.36
N GLY A 264 1.90 -7.20 16.30
CA GLY A 264 0.55 -7.65 16.67
C GLY A 264 -0.44 -7.58 15.50
N LEU A 265 -0.42 -6.49 14.74
CA LEU A 265 -1.20 -6.30 13.52
C LEU A 265 -0.92 -7.40 12.49
N ILE A 266 0.36 -7.61 12.14
CA ILE A 266 0.77 -8.60 11.14
C ILE A 266 0.44 -10.01 11.64
N HIS A 267 0.72 -10.31 12.91
CA HIS A 267 0.43 -11.61 13.52
C HIS A 267 -1.05 -11.96 13.43
N THR A 268 -1.95 -11.05 13.80
CA THR A 268 -3.40 -11.31 13.72
C THR A 268 -3.82 -11.73 12.31
N LEU A 269 -3.34 -11.06 11.26
CA LEU A 269 -3.75 -11.35 9.89
C LEU A 269 -3.04 -12.56 9.29
N ALA A 270 -1.78 -12.77 9.66
CA ALA A 270 -0.99 -13.93 9.24
C ALA A 270 -1.45 -15.23 9.90
N THR A 271 -2.20 -15.17 10.99
CA THR A 271 -2.71 -16.36 11.71
C THR A 271 -4.19 -16.63 11.49
N LEU A 272 -4.83 -15.87 10.59
CA LEU A 272 -6.17 -16.21 10.10
C LEU A 272 -6.16 -17.58 9.39
N PRO A 273 -7.33 -18.25 9.26
CA PRO A 273 -7.43 -19.49 8.49
C PRO A 273 -6.86 -19.38 7.07
N GLU A 274 -6.94 -18.19 6.49
CA GLU A 274 -6.28 -17.80 5.24
C GLU A 274 -5.77 -16.36 5.38
N HIS A 275 -4.55 -16.11 4.89
CA HIS A 275 -4.02 -14.75 4.78
C HIS A 275 -4.96 -13.85 3.96
N PRO A 276 -5.05 -12.55 4.27
CA PRO A 276 -5.79 -11.63 3.42
C PRO A 276 -5.21 -11.60 2.00
N GLU A 277 -6.07 -11.43 1.00
CA GLU A 277 -5.65 -11.25 -0.39
C GLU A 277 -4.86 -9.95 -0.55
N SER A 278 -5.32 -8.90 0.14
CA SER A 278 -4.67 -7.59 0.15
C SER A 278 -4.47 -7.10 1.58
N PHE A 279 -3.24 -6.69 1.89
CA PHE A 279 -2.82 -6.05 3.14
C PHE A 279 -2.50 -4.57 2.89
N PRO A 280 -3.46 -3.64 3.07
CA PRO A 280 -3.21 -2.21 2.99
C PRO A 280 -2.44 -1.69 4.21
N VAL A 281 -1.31 -1.04 3.94
CA VAL A 281 -0.53 -0.28 4.92
C VAL A 281 -0.83 1.20 4.70
N ASN A 282 -1.58 1.79 5.62
CA ASN A 282 -1.90 3.20 5.60
C ASN A 282 -0.94 3.96 6.51
N LYS A 283 -0.54 5.15 6.09
CA LYS A 283 0.09 6.16 6.95
C LYS A 283 -1.00 7.05 7.53
N LEU A 284 -0.96 7.33 8.84
CA LEU A 284 -1.88 8.29 9.44
C LEU A 284 -1.82 9.62 8.67
N VAL A 285 -2.99 10.13 8.30
CA VAL A 285 -3.16 11.49 7.79
C VAL A 285 -3.78 12.31 8.92
N PRO A 286 -3.01 13.20 9.60
CA PRO A 286 -3.54 14.00 10.70
C PRO A 286 -4.55 15.03 10.19
N ILE A 287 -5.84 14.83 10.45
CA ILE A 287 -6.90 15.71 9.96
C ILE A 287 -7.37 16.65 11.08
N LYS A 288 -7.39 17.96 10.81
CA LYS A 288 -7.84 18.97 11.76
C LYS A 288 -9.23 18.64 12.31
N GLY A 289 -9.34 18.68 13.63
CA GLY A 289 -10.59 18.38 14.36
C GLY A 289 -10.71 16.94 14.84
N THR A 290 -9.89 16.02 14.34
CA THR A 290 -9.77 14.66 14.90
C THR A 290 -8.85 14.66 16.13
N PRO A 291 -9.03 13.74 17.10
CA PRO A 291 -8.09 13.60 18.23
C PRO A 291 -6.65 13.31 17.82
N MET A 292 -6.43 12.69 16.66
CA MET A 292 -5.10 12.40 16.11
C MET A 292 -4.49 13.56 15.32
N PHE A 293 -5.11 14.75 15.32
CA PHE A 293 -4.50 15.93 14.71
C PHE A 293 -3.23 16.35 15.46
N GLY A 294 -2.18 16.71 14.72
CA GLY A 294 -0.91 17.14 15.30
C GLY A 294 0.04 16.01 15.70
N GLN A 295 -0.33 14.75 15.46
CA GLN A 295 0.60 13.62 15.58
C GLN A 295 1.76 13.76 14.60
N ASP A 296 2.94 13.29 15.02
CA ASP A 296 4.13 13.29 14.19
C ASP A 296 3.94 12.42 12.93
N PRO A 297 4.52 12.83 11.79
CA PRO A 297 4.50 12.00 10.60
C PRO A 297 5.15 10.62 10.85
N VAL A 298 4.52 9.57 10.33
CA VAL A 298 5.11 8.23 10.34
C VAL A 298 6.45 8.26 9.61
N LYS A 299 7.46 7.68 10.25
CA LYS A 299 8.81 7.55 9.72
C LYS A 299 8.85 6.53 8.58
N LEU A 300 9.70 6.76 7.59
CA LEU A 300 9.88 5.84 6.47
C LEU A 300 10.32 4.45 6.92
N GLU A 301 11.17 4.39 7.93
CA GLU A 301 11.71 3.15 8.48
C GLU A 301 10.60 2.24 9.01
N ASP A 302 9.58 2.80 9.65
CA ASP A 302 8.45 2.03 10.18
C ASP A 302 7.54 1.53 9.06
N MET A 303 7.30 2.37 8.02
CA MET A 303 6.57 1.95 6.81
C MET A 303 7.28 0.79 6.10
N VAL A 304 8.57 0.93 5.81
CA VAL A 304 9.36 -0.09 5.11
C VAL A 304 9.46 -1.37 5.94
N ARG A 305 9.66 -1.25 7.26
CA ARG A 305 9.73 -2.41 8.16
C ARG A 305 8.42 -3.18 8.22
N CYS A 306 7.28 -2.47 8.30
CA CYS A 306 5.96 -3.10 8.30
C CYS A 306 5.70 -3.83 6.96
N ILE A 307 5.97 -3.17 5.83
CA ILE A 307 5.83 -3.76 4.48
C ILE A 307 6.72 -4.99 4.31
N ALA A 308 8.01 -4.87 4.64
CA ALA A 308 8.98 -5.95 4.47
C ALA A 308 8.65 -7.15 5.37
N THR A 309 8.27 -6.91 6.62
CA THR A 309 7.83 -7.96 7.55
C THR A 309 6.58 -8.65 7.01
N ALA A 310 5.57 -7.88 6.58
CA ALA A 310 4.35 -8.44 6.00
C ALA A 310 4.64 -9.27 4.74
N ARG A 311 5.58 -8.85 3.89
CA ARG A 311 5.98 -9.60 2.69
C ARG A 311 6.63 -10.94 3.04
N LEU A 312 7.50 -10.99 4.04
CA LEU A 312 8.12 -12.25 4.48
C LEU A 312 7.12 -13.21 5.12
N VAL A 313 6.20 -12.68 5.92
CA VAL A 313 5.21 -13.47 6.68
C VAL A 313 4.05 -13.94 5.79
N MET A 314 3.60 -13.08 4.87
CA MET A 314 2.46 -13.31 3.98
C MET A 314 2.91 -13.22 2.49
N PRO A 315 3.70 -14.18 2.00
CA PRO A 315 4.43 -14.05 0.74
C PRO A 315 3.56 -13.90 -0.51
N LYS A 316 2.32 -14.41 -0.50
CA LYS A 316 1.36 -14.32 -1.62
C LYS A 316 0.42 -13.11 -1.54
N THR A 317 0.40 -12.39 -0.42
CA THR A 317 -0.53 -11.28 -0.19
C THR A 317 -0.11 -10.06 -1.00
N ILE A 318 -1.07 -9.36 -1.60
CA ILE A 318 -0.83 -8.06 -2.22
C ILE A 318 -0.65 -7.03 -1.11
N ILE A 319 0.49 -6.32 -1.09
CA ILE A 319 0.76 -5.31 -0.05
C ILE A 319 0.59 -3.95 -0.69
N ARG A 320 -0.35 -3.17 -0.15
CA ARG A 320 -0.76 -1.89 -0.73
C ARG A 320 -0.24 -0.72 0.08
N ILE A 321 0.47 0.19 -0.59
CA ILE A 321 0.71 1.54 -0.04
C ILE A 321 -0.60 2.30 -0.23
N ALA A 322 -1.31 2.55 0.87
CA ALA A 322 -2.68 3.04 0.82
C ALA A 322 -2.78 4.53 1.19
N ALA A 323 -3.57 4.90 2.19
CA ALA A 323 -3.72 6.31 2.59
C ALA A 323 -2.37 6.90 3.06
N GLY A 324 -2.17 8.20 2.78
CA GLY A 324 -0.96 8.95 3.14
C GLY A 324 0.17 8.91 2.10
N ARG A 325 0.05 8.10 1.04
CA ARG A 325 1.01 8.03 -0.07
C ARG A 325 1.29 9.37 -0.75
N VAL A 326 0.29 10.23 -0.89
CA VAL A 326 0.43 11.58 -1.49
C VAL A 326 1.46 12.46 -0.77
N THR A 327 1.79 12.15 0.49
CA THR A 327 2.82 12.85 1.27
C THR A 327 4.20 12.21 1.20
N MET A 328 4.33 11.09 0.50
CA MET A 328 5.59 10.36 0.36
C MET A 328 6.34 10.83 -0.89
N PRO A 329 7.59 11.30 -0.76
CA PRO A 329 8.49 11.47 -1.89
C PRO A 329 8.57 10.20 -2.73
N GLU A 330 8.70 10.35 -4.04
CA GLU A 330 8.77 9.23 -4.99
C GLU A 330 9.85 8.20 -4.61
N SER A 331 11.02 8.65 -4.16
CA SER A 331 12.11 7.77 -3.69
C SER A 331 11.72 6.88 -2.51
N GLU A 332 10.85 7.38 -1.62
CA GLU A 332 10.33 6.60 -0.49
C GLU A 332 9.34 5.54 -0.96
N GLN A 333 8.48 5.89 -1.92
CA GLN A 333 7.57 4.94 -2.54
C GLN A 333 8.35 3.80 -3.23
N MET A 334 9.45 4.12 -3.92
CA MET A 334 10.32 3.12 -4.54
C MET A 334 10.96 2.17 -3.53
N LEU A 335 11.40 2.68 -2.38
CA LEU A 335 11.92 1.83 -1.31
C LEU A 335 10.84 0.87 -0.80
N CYS A 336 9.59 1.32 -0.67
CA CYS A 336 8.46 0.47 -0.31
C CYS A 336 8.15 -0.59 -1.37
N PHE A 337 8.19 -0.25 -2.66
CA PHE A 337 8.04 -1.24 -3.75
C PHE A 337 9.18 -2.26 -3.72
N MET A 338 10.43 -1.83 -3.54
CA MET A 338 11.58 -2.73 -3.39
C MET A 338 11.46 -3.65 -2.17
N ALA A 339 10.89 -3.15 -1.08
CA ALA A 339 10.61 -3.93 0.13
C ALA A 339 9.41 -4.89 -0.02
N GLY A 340 8.71 -4.88 -1.15
CA GLY A 340 7.69 -5.85 -1.51
C GLY A 340 6.25 -5.34 -1.51
N ALA A 341 6.01 -4.03 -1.41
CA ALA A 341 4.72 -3.46 -1.79
C ALA A 341 4.49 -3.66 -3.30
N ASN A 342 3.23 -3.87 -3.69
CA ASN A 342 2.86 -4.12 -5.09
C ASN A 342 1.42 -3.73 -5.41
N ALA A 343 0.88 -2.75 -4.70
CA ALA A 343 -0.40 -2.13 -5.00
C ALA A 343 -0.45 -0.70 -4.49
N ILE A 344 -1.28 0.11 -5.13
CA ILE A 344 -1.54 1.51 -4.75
C ILE A 344 -2.99 1.89 -5.02
N PHE A 345 -3.46 2.96 -4.37
CA PHE A 345 -4.62 3.68 -4.86
C PHE A 345 -4.19 4.77 -5.84
N THR A 346 -4.92 4.98 -6.93
CA THR A 346 -4.65 6.01 -7.94
C THR A 346 -5.93 6.76 -8.32
N GLY A 347 -5.79 8.08 -8.51
CA GLY A 347 -6.84 8.98 -8.96
C GLY A 347 -6.83 10.32 -8.25
N GLU A 348 -7.83 11.16 -8.47
CA GLU A 348 -7.86 12.50 -7.87
C GLU A 348 -7.95 12.47 -6.34
N LYS A 349 -8.79 11.59 -5.78
CA LYS A 349 -9.12 11.58 -4.34
C LYS A 349 -9.26 10.18 -3.78
N MET A 350 -8.98 10.09 -2.48
CA MET A 350 -9.36 8.95 -1.63
C MET A 350 -10.77 9.18 -1.05
N LEU A 351 -11.04 8.68 0.17
CA LEU A 351 -12.35 8.89 0.81
C LEU A 351 -12.59 10.38 1.15
N THR A 352 -11.61 11.02 1.80
CA THR A 352 -11.72 12.41 2.28
C THR A 352 -10.42 13.20 2.14
N THR A 353 -9.39 12.57 1.58
CA THR A 353 -8.05 13.17 1.40
C THR A 353 -7.67 13.08 -0.06
N GLU A 354 -6.71 13.91 -0.46
CA GLU A 354 -6.13 13.83 -1.80
C GLU A 354 -5.44 12.46 -2.03
N CYS A 355 -5.30 12.10 -3.30
CA CYS A 355 -4.55 10.96 -3.78
C CYS A 355 -3.52 11.44 -4.82
N ASN A 356 -2.61 10.57 -5.27
CA ASN A 356 -1.76 10.93 -6.41
C ASN A 356 -2.55 10.65 -7.69
N GLY A 357 -2.47 11.61 -8.62
CA GLY A 357 -3.23 11.58 -9.86
C GLY A 357 -2.78 10.47 -10.80
N TRP A 358 -3.65 10.12 -11.76
CA TRP A 358 -3.36 9.04 -12.72
C TRP A 358 -2.10 9.33 -13.55
N ASP A 359 -1.90 10.56 -14.00
CA ASP A 359 -0.76 10.89 -14.87
C ASP A 359 0.55 10.91 -14.08
N GLU A 360 0.54 11.40 -12.83
CA GLU A 360 1.69 11.30 -11.93
C GLU A 360 2.10 9.84 -11.69
N ASP A 361 1.12 8.96 -11.43
CA ASP A 361 1.37 7.53 -11.25
C ASP A 361 1.87 6.86 -12.55
N LYS A 362 1.35 7.24 -13.73
CA LYS A 362 1.82 6.74 -15.04
C LYS A 362 3.27 7.15 -15.30
N GLU A 363 3.61 8.43 -15.11
CA GLU A 363 4.97 8.93 -15.29
C GLU A 363 5.96 8.29 -14.31
N MET A 364 5.54 8.04 -13.07
CA MET A 364 6.33 7.27 -12.11
C MET A 364 6.54 5.83 -12.62
N PHE A 365 5.49 5.18 -13.13
CA PHE A 365 5.59 3.81 -13.61
C PHE A 365 6.53 3.68 -14.80
N GLU A 366 6.44 4.59 -15.77
CA GLU A 366 7.34 4.63 -16.93
C GLU A 366 8.80 4.81 -16.51
N ARG A 367 9.08 5.77 -15.61
CA ARG A 367 10.45 6.03 -15.12
C ARG A 367 11.09 4.83 -14.43
N TRP A 368 10.30 4.07 -13.66
CA TRP A 368 10.79 2.96 -12.84
C TRP A 368 10.58 1.57 -13.47
N GLY A 369 10.03 1.50 -14.68
CA GLY A 369 9.74 0.24 -15.37
C GLY A 369 8.66 -0.60 -14.69
N LEU A 370 7.69 0.05 -14.04
CA LEU A 370 6.51 -0.58 -13.46
C LEU A 370 5.37 -0.64 -14.47
N SER A 371 4.44 -1.55 -14.23
CA SER A 371 3.30 -1.81 -15.12
C SER A 371 2.06 -2.16 -14.29
N PRO A 372 0.86 -1.79 -14.74
CA PRO A 372 -0.37 -2.25 -14.12
C PRO A 372 -0.43 -3.78 -14.04
N MET A 373 -0.86 -4.31 -12.90
CA MET A 373 -1.00 -5.75 -12.70
C MET A 373 -2.19 -6.29 -13.50
N GLN A 374 -1.99 -7.37 -14.23
CA GLN A 374 -3.07 -8.07 -14.92
C GLN A 374 -3.88 -8.91 -13.93
N THR A 375 -5.18 -8.66 -13.81
CA THR A 375 -6.09 -9.44 -12.94
C THR A 375 -6.95 -10.38 -13.79
N GLU A 376 -7.54 -11.42 -13.17
CA GLU A 376 -8.48 -12.30 -13.86
C GLU A 376 -9.67 -11.52 -14.44
N ALA A 377 -10.12 -10.44 -13.77
CA ALA A 377 -11.16 -9.57 -14.31
C ALA A 377 -10.70 -8.84 -15.59
N SER A 378 -9.46 -8.37 -15.62
CA SER A 378 -8.86 -7.71 -16.79
C SER A 378 -8.62 -8.67 -17.95
N LYS A 379 -8.31 -9.95 -17.69
CA LYS A 379 -8.06 -10.97 -18.73
C LYS A 379 -9.29 -11.35 -19.57
N VAL A 380 -10.51 -11.07 -19.09
CA VAL A 380 -11.76 -11.37 -19.82
C VAL A 380 -11.99 -10.41 -20.98
N VAL A 381 -11.23 -9.31 -21.06
CA VAL A 381 -11.30 -8.34 -22.14
C VAL A 381 -9.99 -8.42 -22.92
N GLU A 382 -10.04 -8.80 -24.21
CA GLU A 382 -8.88 -8.67 -25.10
C GLU A 382 -8.42 -7.21 -25.08
N GLU A 383 -7.14 -6.99 -24.78
CA GLU A 383 -6.57 -5.64 -24.80
C GLU A 383 -6.71 -5.08 -26.22
N PRO A 384 -7.30 -3.89 -26.42
CA PRO A 384 -7.14 -3.18 -27.68
C PRO A 384 -5.65 -2.90 -27.84
N LYS A 385 -5.07 -3.36 -28.95
CA LYS A 385 -3.67 -3.10 -29.31
C LYS A 385 -3.43 -1.58 -29.25
N PHE A 386 -2.62 -1.15 -28.30
CA PHE A 386 -2.20 0.24 -28.19
C PHE A 386 -1.19 0.52 -29.31
N GLU A 387 -1.66 0.93 -30.48
CA GLU A 387 -0.81 1.55 -31.48
C GLU A 387 -0.50 2.97 -31.00
N ALA A 388 0.76 3.19 -30.60
CA ALA A 388 1.25 4.52 -30.23
C ALA A 388 1.14 5.45 -31.45
N GLN A 389 0.09 6.26 -31.52
CA GLN A 389 0.03 7.37 -32.46
C GLN A 389 0.85 8.53 -31.91
N SER A 390 1.87 8.95 -32.66
CA SER A 390 2.73 10.05 -32.27
C SER A 390 1.95 11.37 -32.18
N PHE A 391 2.27 12.16 -31.16
CA PHE A 391 1.71 13.47 -30.81
C PHE A 391 1.68 14.50 -31.97
N SER A 392 2.36 14.22 -33.09
CA SER A 392 2.34 15.03 -34.31
C SER A 392 0.99 15.00 -35.05
N HIS A 393 0.21 13.93 -34.95
CA HIS A 393 -1.05 13.81 -35.72
C HIS A 393 -2.22 14.63 -35.17
N MET A 394 -2.19 15.03 -33.89
CA MET A 394 -3.30 15.79 -33.27
C MET A 394 -3.17 17.32 -33.45
N ARG A 395 -2.07 17.83 -34.03
CA ARG A 395 -1.84 19.27 -34.17
C ARG A 395 -2.38 19.89 -35.45
N ASP A 396 -2.69 19.06 -36.46
CA ASP A 396 -3.05 19.55 -37.80
C ASP A 396 -4.57 19.56 -38.07
N GLU A 397 -5.39 18.95 -37.22
CA GLU A 397 -6.85 18.97 -37.41
C GLU A 397 -7.51 20.29 -36.96
N ASP A 398 -6.82 21.11 -36.16
CA ASP A 398 -7.36 22.35 -35.59
C ASP A 398 -7.15 23.61 -36.46
N LYS A 399 -6.69 23.43 -37.72
CA LYS A 399 -6.38 24.55 -38.63
C LYS A 399 -7.24 24.65 -39.90
N THR A 400 -8.26 23.81 -40.09
CA THR A 400 -9.07 23.83 -41.31
C THR A 400 -10.53 24.28 -41.17
N SER A 401 -10.99 24.77 -40.01
CA SER A 401 -12.39 25.24 -39.86
C SER A 401 -12.53 26.74 -39.56
N SER A 402 -11.97 27.60 -40.40
CA SER A 402 -12.36 29.02 -40.41
C SER A 402 -12.30 29.63 -41.82
N GLN A 403 -13.34 29.37 -42.61
CA GLN A 403 -13.75 30.28 -43.69
C GLN A 403 -15.24 30.59 -43.54
N PRO A 404 -15.65 31.87 -43.52
CA PRO A 404 -17.05 32.25 -43.52
C PRO A 404 -17.58 32.20 -44.95
N GLN A 405 -18.68 31.47 -45.18
CA GLN A 405 -19.41 31.56 -46.44
C GLN A 405 -20.48 32.66 -46.32
N ALA A 406 -20.49 33.49 -47.37
CA ALA A 406 -21.38 34.63 -47.62
C ALA A 406 -22.80 34.21 -48.01
#